data_AF-A0A4S2RSK3-F1
#
_entry.id   AF-A0A4S2RSK3-F1
#
_cell.length_a   1.000
_cell.length_b   1.000
_cell.length_c   1.000
_cell.angle_alpha   90.00
_cell.angle_beta   90.00
_cell.angle_gamma   90.00
#
_symmetry.space_group_name_H-M   'P 1'
#
loop_
_entity.id
_entity.type
_entity.pdbx_description
1 polymer ?
#
loop_
_entity_poly.entity_id
_entity_poly.type
_entity_poly.pdbx_seq_one_letter_code
_entity_poly.pdbx_strand_id
1 'polypeptide(L)' 'MKKYLLLCALVLGGFAVQARAALQIQSWSLPNGARVLFVENHAIPMLDLSVEFDAGARRDPDGKSGLASLTNA' A
#
# COMPACT_ATOMS: atom_id res chain seq x y z
N MET A 1 12.71 33.81 34.41
CA MET A 1 13.32 32.52 34.04
C MET A 1 12.29 31.44 33.73
N LYS A 2 11.29 31.17 34.60
CA LYS A 2 10.21 30.19 34.34
C LYS A 2 9.41 30.38 33.03
N LYS A 3 9.20 31.64 32.60
CA LYS A 3 8.45 31.97 31.37
C LYS A 3 9.16 31.53 30.09
N TYR A 4 10.49 31.57 30.07
CA TYR A 4 11.31 31.07 28.95
C TYR A 4 11.38 29.55 28.94
N LEU A 5 11.32 28.91 30.13
CA LEU A 5 11.32 27.45 30.27
C LEU A 5 10.03 26.81 29.72
N LEU A 6 8.88 27.43 29.98
CA LEU A 6 7.59 27.03 29.38
C LEU A 6 7.56 27.23 27.85
N LEU A 7 8.19 28.29 27.36
CA LEU A 7 8.27 28.56 25.93
C LEU A 7 9.17 27.54 25.20
N CYS A 8 10.27 27.13 25.83
CA CYS A 8 11.13 26.06 25.32
C CYS A 8 10.41 24.70 25.26
N ALA A 9 9.63 24.36 26.29
CA ALA A 9 8.88 23.11 26.33
C ALA A 9 7.78 23.04 25.25
N LEU A 10 7.11 24.16 24.96
CA LEU A 10 6.10 24.25 23.89
C LEU A 10 6.73 24.08 22.49
N VAL A 11 7.89 24.71 22.27
CA VAL A 11 8.62 24.59 20.99
C VAL A 11 9.16 23.17 20.80
N LEU A 12 9.73 22.56 21.84
CA LEU A 12 10.23 21.18 21.77
C LEU A 12 9.11 20.14 21.58
N GLY A 13 7.92 20.35 22.15
CA GLY A 13 6.77 19.47 21.95
C GLY A 13 6.20 19.49 20.52
N GLY A 14 6.31 20.63 19.82
CA GLY A 14 5.84 20.78 18.44
C GLY A 14 6.67 20.01 17.39
N PHE A 15 7.96 19.80 17.65
CA PHE A 15 8.86 19.06 16.74
C PHE A 15 8.77 17.53 16.90
N ALA A 16 8.20 17.02 17.99
CA ALA A 16 8.18 15.58 18.28
C ALA A 16 7.17 14.78 17.43
N VAL A 17 6.26 15.43 16.69
CA VAL A 17 5.08 14.79 16.06
C VAL A 17 5.24 14.53 14.55
N GLN A 18 6.41 14.77 13.96
CA GLN A 18 6.60 14.66 12.50
C GLN A 18 7.36 13.39 12.09
N ALA A 19 6.93 12.23 12.58
CA ALA A 19 7.26 10.96 11.96
C ALA A 19 6.04 10.47 11.16
N ARG A 20 5.97 10.82 9.87
CA ARG A 20 4.98 10.24 8.95
C ARG A 20 5.58 8.98 8.31
N ALA A 21 5.46 7.85 8.99
CA ALA A 21 5.83 6.52 8.46
C ALA A 21 4.77 5.94 7.50
N ALA A 22 4.01 6.81 6.82
CA ALA A 22 2.98 6.37 5.87
C ALA A 22 3.63 6.01 4.53
N LEU A 23 3.41 4.78 4.06
CA LEU A 23 3.80 4.35 2.73
C LEU A 23 3.11 5.23 1.68
N GLN A 24 3.89 5.82 0.79
CA GLN A 24 3.38 6.62 -0.32
C GLN A 24 2.90 5.68 -1.42
N ILE A 25 1.65 5.21 -1.32
CA ILE A 25 1.03 4.35 -2.34
C ILE A 25 0.52 5.25 -3.48
N GLN A 26 1.13 5.12 -4.65
CA GLN A 26 0.66 5.71 -5.89
C GLN A 26 -0.41 4.79 -6.49
N SER A 27 -1.56 5.34 -6.87
CA SER A 27 -2.65 4.56 -7.44
C SER A 27 -3.15 5.17 -8.75
N TRP A 28 -3.26 4.36 -9.80
CA TRP A 28 -3.89 4.77 -11.06
C TRP A 28 -4.66 3.63 -11.71
N SER A 29 -5.44 3.97 -12.73
CA SER A 29 -6.15 3.02 -13.58
C SER A 29 -5.63 3.09 -15.00
N LEU A 30 -5.43 1.92 -15.62
CA LEU A 30 -5.06 1.80 -17.01
C LEU A 30 -6.29 1.92 -17.93
N PRO A 31 -6.10 2.19 -19.23
CA PRO A 31 -7.21 2.23 -20.20
C PRO A 31 -8.01 0.93 -20.30
N ASN A 32 -7.41 -0.22 -19.97
CA ASN A 32 -8.09 -1.52 -19.94
C ASN A 32 -8.88 -1.78 -18.63
N GLY A 33 -8.92 -0.82 -17.71
CA GLY A 33 -9.62 -0.92 -16.43
C GLY A 33 -8.82 -1.54 -15.28
N ALA A 34 -7.60 -2.02 -15.51
CA ALA A 34 -6.74 -2.53 -14.44
C ALA A 34 -6.35 -1.40 -13.46
N ARG A 35 -6.35 -1.70 -12.16
CA ARG A 35 -5.88 -0.78 -11.11
C ARG A 35 -4.47 -1.16 -10.72
N VAL A 36 -3.57 -0.18 -10.66
CA VAL A 36 -2.19 -0.36 -10.18
C VAL A 36 -2.03 0.36 -8.86
N LEU A 37 -1.38 -0.32 -7.93
CA LEU A 37 -0.90 0.22 -6.67
C LEU A 37 0.63 0.08 -6.69
N PHE A 38 1.33 1.18 -6.57
CA PHE A 38 2.78 1.23 -6.70
C PHE A 38 3.40 1.98 -5.53
N VAL A 39 4.49 1.44 -5.01
CA VAL A 39 5.34 2.09 -4.02
C VAL A 39 6.76 2.04 -4.55
N GLU A 40 7.35 3.20 -4.78
CA GLU A 40 8.75 3.32 -5.17
C GLU A 40 9.64 3.17 -3.94
N ASN A 41 10.64 2.28 -4.01
CA ASN A 41 11.60 2.07 -2.92
C ASN A 41 13.01 1.84 -3.49
N HIS A 42 13.94 2.73 -3.14
CA HIS A 42 15.33 2.69 -3.61
C HIS A 42 16.31 2.15 -2.55
N ALA A 43 15.81 1.57 -1.45
CA ALA A 43 16.66 1.00 -0.41
C ALA A 43 17.41 -0.24 -0.88
N ILE A 44 16.79 -1.06 -1.74
CA ILE A 44 17.35 -2.29 -2.29
C ILE A 44 16.89 -2.40 -3.75
N PRO A 45 17.77 -2.78 -4.70
CA PRO A 45 17.41 -2.97 -6.11
C PRO A 45 16.62 -4.27 -6.32
N MET A 46 15.38 -4.32 -5.80
CA MET A 46 14.45 -5.44 -5.99
C MET A 46 13.10 -4.94 -6.50
N LEU A 47 12.39 -5.80 -7.22
CA LEU A 47 11.03 -5.59 -7.68
C LEU A 47 10.15 -6.72 -7.16
N ASP A 48 9.07 -6.36 -6.48
CA ASP A 48 7.99 -7.27 -6.09
C ASP A 48 6.73 -6.92 -6.90
N LEU A 49 6.05 -7.93 -7.42
CA LEU A 49 4.86 -7.78 -8.23
C LEU A 49 3.85 -8.86 -7.86
N SER A 50 2.64 -8.42 -7.52
CA SER A 50 1.47 -9.28 -7.38
C SER A 50 0.37 -8.83 -8.34
N VAL A 51 -0.36 -9.80 -8.88
CA VAL A 51 -1.48 -9.55 -9.79
C VAL A 51 -2.68 -10.36 -9.34
N GLU A 52 -3.70 -9.66 -8.83
CA GLU A 52 -4.93 -10.28 -8.37
C GLU A 52 -6.05 -10.17 -9.41
N PHE A 53 -6.71 -11.30 -9.66
CA PHE A 53 -7.92 -11.38 -10.47
C PHE A 53 -9.11 -11.77 -9.60
N ASP A 54 -10.26 -11.14 -9.79
CA ASP A 54 -11.53 -11.63 -9.26
C ASP A 54 -12.00 -12.84 -10.08
N ALA A 55 -11.30 -13.97 -9.93
CA ALA A 55 -11.50 -15.20 -10.70
C ALA A 55 -11.36 -16.45 -9.81
N GLY A 56 -11.81 -16.37 -8.56
CA GLY A 56 -11.78 -17.51 -7.63
C GLY A 56 -12.86 -18.57 -7.93
N ALA A 57 -12.81 -19.70 -7.22
CA ALA A 57 -13.68 -20.87 -7.42
C ALA A 57 -15.19 -20.58 -7.36
N ARG A 58 -15.61 -19.46 -6.74
CA ARG A 58 -17.00 -18.98 -6.81
C ARG A 58 -17.48 -18.68 -8.23
N ARG A 59 -16.56 -18.51 -9.18
CA ARG A 59 -16.86 -18.28 -10.60
C ARG A 59 -16.69 -19.54 -11.45
N ASP A 60 -16.47 -20.70 -10.84
CA ASP A 60 -16.43 -21.97 -11.57
C ASP A 60 -17.80 -22.24 -12.22
N PRO A 61 -17.86 -22.50 -13.54
CA PRO A 61 -19.09 -22.88 -14.21
C PRO A 61 -19.63 -24.23 -13.73
N ASP A 62 -20.92 -24.47 -13.95
CA ASP A 62 -21.54 -25.77 -13.66
C ASP A 62 -20.79 -26.91 -14.36
N GLY A 63 -20.50 -27.97 -13.59
CA GLY A 63 -19.75 -29.12 -14.07
C GLY A 63 -18.24 -28.88 -14.25
N LYS A 64 -17.71 -27.71 -13.86
CA LYS A 64 -16.28 -27.35 -13.99
C LYS A 64 -15.66 -26.91 -12.66
N SER A 65 -16.05 -27.55 -11.55
CA SER A 65 -15.44 -27.32 -10.24
C SER A 65 -13.92 -27.50 -10.29
N GLY A 66 -13.18 -26.56 -9.70
CA GLY A 66 -11.72 -26.56 -9.67
C GLY A 66 -11.06 -25.85 -10.85
N LEU A 67 -11.83 -25.32 -11.81
CA LEU A 67 -11.29 -24.62 -12.97
C LEU A 67 -10.46 -23.39 -12.57
N ALA A 68 -10.98 -22.56 -11.66
CA ALA A 68 -10.26 -21.40 -11.16
C ALA A 68 -8.90 -21.76 -10.55
N SER A 69 -8.83 -22.86 -9.79
CA SER A 69 -7.57 -23.32 -9.20
C SER A 69 -6.61 -23.90 -10.24
N LEU A 70 -7.13 -24.57 -11.26
CA LEU A 70 -6.32 -25.13 -12.34
C LEU A 70 -5.65 -24.04 -13.19
N THR A 71 -6.32 -22.90 -13.36
CA THR A 71 -5.83 -21.77 -14.16
C THR A 71 -5.17 -20.69 -13.31
N ASN A 72 -5.07 -20.87 -11.99
CA ASN A 72 -4.38 -19.94 -11.11
C ASN A 72 -2.87 -20.09 -11.38
N ALA A 73 -2.20 -18.97 -11.69
CA ALA A 73 -0.76 -18.88 -11.94
C ALA A 73 -0.11 -18.04 -10.85
#